data_AF-A0AAJ3B2D7-F1
#
_entry.id   AF-A0AAJ3B2D7-F1
#
_cell.length_a   1.000
_cell.length_b   1.000
_cell.length_c   1.000
_cell.angle_alpha   90.00
_cell.angle_beta   90.00
_cell.angle_gamma   90.00
#
_symmetry.space_group_name_H-M   'P 1'
#
loop_
_entity.id
_entity.type
_entity.pdbx_description
1 polymer ?
#
loop_
_entity_poly.entity_id
_entity_poly.type
_entity_poly.pdbx_seq_one_letter_code
_entity_poly.pdbx_strand_id
1 'polypeptide(L)'
;MSTDNRAHDVRQAYWFVYTPAVEKNGLLYSRMIAPFESEEEAVNGMELLNTRFPGPAKAAVGQLTYQGVRSVEDMEQAFRIARGDLADELAGPDPRRPVDRK
;
A
#
# COMPACT_ATOMS: atom_id res chain seq x y z
N MET A 1 -33.72 -3.80 -13.27
CA MET A 1 -32.52 -2.95 -13.27
C MET A 1 -31.35 -3.86 -13.55
N SER A 2 -30.71 -3.71 -14.71
CA SER A 2 -29.56 -4.53 -15.09
C SER A 2 -28.35 -4.00 -14.33
N THR A 3 -27.95 -4.68 -13.26
CA THR A 3 -26.64 -4.46 -12.66
C THR A 3 -25.63 -4.99 -13.66
N ASP A 4 -25.04 -4.08 -14.43
CA ASP A 4 -23.91 -4.36 -15.31
C ASP A 4 -22.74 -4.76 -14.38
N ASN A 5 -22.73 -6.04 -13.97
CA ASN A 5 -21.65 -6.68 -13.23
C ASN A 5 -20.46 -6.81 -14.19
N ARG A 6 -19.84 -5.67 -14.51
CA ARG A 6 -18.58 -5.64 -15.23
C ARG A 6 -17.54 -6.24 -14.30
N ALA A 7 -17.30 -7.52 -14.46
CA ALA A 7 -16.14 -8.17 -13.86
C ALA A 7 -14.90 -7.68 -14.60
N HIS A 8 -13.83 -7.37 -13.88
CA HIS A 8 -12.53 -7.23 -14.51
C HIS A 8 -12.03 -8.64 -14.84
N ASP A 9 -12.13 -9.02 -16.12
CA ASP A 9 -11.70 -10.33 -16.60
C ASP A 9 -10.18 -10.33 -16.89
N VAL A 10 -9.49 -11.17 -16.13
CA VAL A 10 -8.13 -11.74 -16.23
C VAL A 10 -6.99 -10.84 -16.75
N ARG A 11 -6.04 -10.56 -15.84
CA ARG A 11 -4.68 -9.94 -16.04
C ARG A 11 -4.55 -8.42 -15.86
N GLN A 12 -5.39 -7.80 -15.04
CA GLN A 12 -5.15 -6.40 -14.68
C GLN A 12 -3.90 -6.27 -13.79
N ALA A 13 -2.98 -5.40 -14.22
CA ALA A 13 -1.84 -5.02 -13.40
C ALA A 13 -2.31 -4.13 -12.24
N TYR A 14 -1.67 -4.28 -11.09
CA TYR A 14 -1.80 -3.37 -9.97
C TYR A 14 -0.42 -2.99 -9.46
N TRP A 15 -0.38 -1.86 -8.80
CA TRP A 15 0.85 -1.30 -8.25
C TRP A 15 0.88 -1.48 -6.74
N PHE A 16 2.08 -1.53 -6.18
CA PHE A 16 2.27 -1.64 -4.74
C PHE A 16 3.52 -0.87 -4.31
N VAL A 17 3.56 -0.54 -3.03
CA VAL A 17 4.70 0.15 -2.41
C VAL A 17 5.27 -0.72 -1.29
N TYR A 18 6.58 -0.95 -1.30
CA TYR A 18 7.31 -1.43 -0.13
C TYR A 18 7.67 -0.25 0.77
N THR A 19 7.42 -0.37 2.06
CA THR A 19 7.88 0.62 3.05
C THR A 19 9.39 0.53 3.24
N PRO A 20 10.07 1.61 3.68
CA PRO A 20 11.48 1.55 4.04
C PRO A 20 11.74 0.44 5.05
N ALA A 21 12.73 -0.41 4.77
CA ALA A 21 13.02 -1.54 5.65
C ALA A 21 13.54 -1.06 7.02
N VAL A 22 13.03 -1.67 8.09
CA VAL A 22 13.45 -1.43 9.47
C VAL A 22 14.07 -2.70 10.04
N GLU A 23 15.26 -2.61 10.62
CA GLU A 23 15.89 -3.73 11.29
C GLU A 23 15.29 -3.94 12.69
N LYS A 24 14.87 -5.17 12.98
CA LYS A 24 14.41 -5.58 14.31
C LYS A 24 14.95 -6.97 14.62
N ASN A 25 15.64 -7.12 15.74
CA ASN A 25 16.26 -8.39 16.15
C ASN A 25 17.18 -9.01 15.07
N GLY A 26 17.94 -8.19 14.33
CA GLY A 26 18.85 -8.67 13.27
C GLY A 26 18.19 -9.03 11.94
N LEU A 27 16.88 -8.78 11.78
CA LEU A 27 16.13 -9.05 10.55
C LEU A 27 15.55 -7.75 9.99
N LEU A 28 15.62 -7.60 8.68
CA LEU A 28 15.00 -6.47 7.97
C LEU A 28 13.53 -6.75 7.72
N TYR A 29 12.66 -5.85 8.19
CA TYR A 29 11.22 -5.89 7.97
C TYR A 29 10.80 -4.76 7.05
N SER A 30 10.06 -5.07 6.00
CA SER A 30 9.36 -4.11 5.14
C SER A 30 7.93 -4.59 4.96
N ARG A 31 7.00 -3.65 4.83
CA ARG A 31 5.59 -3.92 4.56
C ARG A 31 5.29 -3.62 3.10
N MET A 32 4.52 -4.48 2.45
CA MET A 32 3.92 -4.21 1.15
C MET A 32 2.53 -3.58 1.36
N ILE A 33 2.29 -2.44 0.73
CA ILE A 33 0.98 -1.77 0.69
C ILE A 33 0.46 -1.87 -0.74
N ALA A 34 -0.72 -2.47 -0.90
CA ALA A 34 -1.29 -2.83 -2.19
C ALA A 34 -2.81 -3.09 -2.04
N PRO A 35 -3.57 -3.06 -3.13
CA PRO A 35 -3.19 -2.61 -4.48
C PRO A 35 -3.38 -1.09 -4.65
N PHE A 36 -2.61 -0.49 -5.55
CA PHE A 36 -2.86 0.84 -6.11
C PHE A 36 -3.30 0.73 -7.56
N GLU A 37 -4.17 1.64 -7.98
CA GLU A 37 -4.78 1.61 -9.31
C GLU A 37 -3.78 2.00 -10.40
N SER A 38 -2.90 2.97 -10.11
CA SER A 38 -1.93 3.50 -11.06
C SER A 38 -0.50 3.52 -10.50
N GLU A 39 0.48 3.56 -11.41
CA GLU A 39 1.88 3.73 -11.07
C GLU A 39 2.11 5.05 -10.34
N GLU A 40 1.49 6.12 -10.85
CA GLU A 40 1.60 7.46 -10.30
C GLU A 40 1.17 7.51 -8.83
N GLU A 41 0.07 6.84 -8.47
CA GLU A 41 -0.39 6.79 -7.09
C GLU A 41 0.62 6.08 -6.18
N ALA A 42 1.17 4.95 -6.62
CA ALA A 42 2.19 4.21 -5.88
C ALA A 42 3.50 5.01 -5.75
N VAL A 43 3.94 5.68 -6.82
CA VAL A 43 5.14 6.53 -6.82
C VAL A 43 4.98 7.70 -5.86
N ASN A 44 3.84 8.39 -5.89
CA ASN A 44 3.55 9.46 -4.94
C ASN A 44 3.61 8.96 -3.48
N GLY A 45 3.03 7.78 -3.21
CA GLY A 45 3.13 7.15 -1.88
C GLY A 45 4.56 6.82 -1.47
N MET A 46 5.36 6.27 -2.38
CA MET A 46 6.78 5.98 -2.17
C MET A 46 7.58 7.23 -1.85
N GLU A 47 7.37 8.32 -2.58
CA GLU A 47 8.06 9.61 -2.35
C GLU A 47 7.73 10.20 -0.98
N LEU A 48 6.45 10.15 -0.59
CA LEU A 48 5.99 10.60 0.72
C LEU A 48 6.64 9.78 1.85
N LEU A 49 6.69 8.45 1.71
CA LEU A 49 7.35 7.57 2.68
C LEU A 49 8.86 7.87 2.77
N ASN A 50 9.53 8.04 1.63
CA ASN A 50 10.96 8.37 1.59
C ASN A 50 11.29 9.75 2.18
N THR A 51 10.36 10.69 2.08
CA THR A 51 10.47 12.01 2.73
C THR A 51 10.25 11.89 4.24
N ARG A 52 9.25 11.11 4.66
CA ARG A 52 8.87 10.90 6.06
C ARG A 52 9.92 10.11 6.87
N PHE A 53 10.59 9.16 6.23
CA PHE A 53 11.58 8.28 6.82
C PHE A 53 12.93 8.43 6.10
N PRO A 54 13.67 9.52 6.37
CA PRO A 54 14.96 9.73 5.74
C PRO A 54 15.97 8.70 6.25
N GLY A 55 16.44 7.82 5.35
CA GLY A 55 17.43 6.82 5.66
C GLY A 55 18.00 6.13 4.42
N PRO A 56 19.00 5.25 4.60
CA PRO A 56 19.57 4.46 3.51
C PRO A 56 18.61 3.39 2.99
N ALA A 57 17.73 2.86 3.86
CA ALA A 57 16.62 2.03 3.44
C ALA A 57 15.53 2.90 2.82
N LYS A 58 15.15 2.60 1.58
CA LYS A 58 14.17 3.39 0.81
C LYS A 58 12.92 2.57 0.54
N ALA A 59 11.79 3.25 0.50
CA ALA A 59 10.57 2.74 -0.10
C ALA A 59 10.79 2.53 -1.61
N ALA A 60 10.08 1.56 -2.18
CA ALA A 60 10.15 1.24 -3.60
C ALA A 60 8.77 0.85 -4.14
N VAL A 61 8.53 1.14 -5.42
CA VAL A 61 7.33 0.72 -6.15
C VAL A 61 7.61 -0.58 -6.88
N GLY A 62 6.59 -1.44 -6.97
CA GLY A 62 6.59 -2.54 -7.92
C GLY A 62 5.21 -2.76 -8.54
N GLN A 63 5.17 -3.68 -9.50
CA GLN A 63 3.96 -4.05 -10.22
C GLN A 63 3.74 -5.56 -10.11
N LEU A 64 2.49 -5.96 -9.92
CA LEU A 64 2.06 -7.34 -10.01
C LEU A 64 0.80 -7.43 -10.87
N THR A 65 0.40 -8.65 -11.20
CA THR A 65 -0.78 -8.93 -12.00
C THR A 65 -1.72 -9.82 -11.22
N TYR A 66 -3.00 -9.49 -11.20
CA TYR A 66 -4.00 -10.38 -10.61
C TYR A 66 -4.07 -11.72 -11.33
N GLN A 67 -4.18 -12.78 -10.54
CA GLN A 67 -4.57 -14.09 -11.02
C GLN A 67 -6.05 -14.31 -10.67
N GLY A 68 -6.86 -14.59 -11.68
CA GLY A 68 -8.32 -14.78 -11.54
C GLY A 68 -9.14 -13.55 -11.88
N VAL A 69 -10.45 -13.65 -11.60
CA VAL A 69 -11.47 -12.63 -11.88
C VAL A 69 -11.86 -11.95 -10.58
N ARG A 70 -11.96 -10.61 -10.60
CA ARG A 70 -12.49 -9.82 -9.48
C ARG A 70 -13.56 -8.86 -9.96
N SER A 71 -14.53 -8.57 -9.09
CA SER A 71 -15.52 -7.53 -9.37
C SER A 71 -14.86 -6.14 -9.27
N VAL A 72 -15.43 -5.15 -9.98
CA VAL A 72 -15.01 -3.74 -9.86
C VAL A 72 -15.16 -3.26 -8.41
N GLU A 73 -16.24 -3.62 -7.74
CA GLU A 73 -16.51 -3.21 -6.35
C GLU A 73 -15.45 -3.73 -5.37
N ASP A 74 -15.04 -5.00 -5.51
CA ASP A 74 -13.97 -5.58 -4.69
C ASP A 74 -12.63 -4.86 -4.91
N MET A 75 -12.35 -4.50 -6.16
CA MET A 75 -11.13 -3.79 -6.55
C MET A 75 -11.10 -2.37 -5.98
N GLU A 76 -12.20 -1.63 -6.12
CA GLU A 76 -12.33 -0.30 -5.53
C GLU A 76 -12.19 -0.32 -4.01
N GLN A 77 -12.77 -1.32 -3.35
CA GLN A 77 -12.61 -1.49 -1.91
C GLN A 77 -11.15 -1.77 -1.54
N ALA A 78 -10.46 -2.62 -2.29
CA ALA A 78 -9.04 -2.90 -2.07
C ALA A 78 -8.18 -1.63 -2.25
N PHE A 79 -8.42 -0.83 -3.29
CA PHE A 79 -7.73 0.45 -3.49
C PHE A 79 -7.99 1.44 -2.34
N ARG A 80 -9.21 1.48 -1.78
CA ARG A 80 -9.52 2.32 -0.62
C ARG A 80 -8.75 1.86 0.62
N ILE A 81 -8.67 0.56 0.86
CA ILE A 81 -7.93 0.00 2.00
C ILE A 81 -6.43 0.30 1.87
N ALA A 82 -5.84 0.10 0.69
CA ALA A 82 -4.42 0.38 0.44
C ALA A 82 -4.06 1.86 0.69
N ARG A 83 -4.93 2.79 0.27
CA ARG A 83 -4.79 4.22 0.59
C ARG A 83 -4.86 4.49 2.10
N GLY A 84 -5.76 3.81 2.81
CA GLY A 84 -5.85 3.89 4.27
C GLY A 84 -4.56 3.38 4.95
N ASP A 85 -4.07 2.22 4.53
CA ASP A 85 -2.82 1.63 5.02
C ASP A 85 -1.61 2.56 4.79
N LEU A 86 -1.53 3.19 3.62
CA LEU A 86 -0.50 4.19 3.33
C LEU A 86 -0.62 5.42 4.23
N ALA A 87 -1.84 5.91 4.44
CA ALA A 87 -2.08 7.04 5.32
C ALA A 87 -1.69 6.73 6.77
N ASP A 88 -1.99 5.52 7.26
CA ASP A 88 -1.61 5.07 8.59
C ASP A 88 -0.08 4.98 8.75
N GLU A 89 0.62 4.45 7.74
CA GLU A 89 2.09 4.37 7.75
C GLU A 89 2.72 5.77 7.76
N LEU A 90 2.17 6.72 7.00
CA LEU A 90 2.63 8.11 6.94
C LEU A 90 2.34 8.88 8.24
N ALA A 91 1.18 8.64 8.86
CA ALA A 91 0.80 9.23 10.14
C ALA A 91 1.74 8.77 11.26
N GLY A 92 2.18 7.51 11.23
CA GLY A 92 3.00 6.91 12.27
C GLY A 92 2.20 6.71 13.57
N PRO A 93 2.90 6.51 14.72
CA PRO A 93 2.23 6.28 16.00
C PRO A 93 1.30 7.43 16.38
N ASP A 94 0.05 7.10 16.74
CA ASP A 94 -0.94 8.11 17.14
C ASP A 94 -0.43 8.92 18.35
N PRO A 95 -0.25 10.25 18.21
CA PRO A 95 0.24 11.10 19.29
C PRO A 95 -0.72 11.21 20.48
N ARG A 96 -2.00 10.80 20.31
CA ARG A 96 -3.01 10.77 21.37
C ARG A 96 -3.01 9.46 22.16
N ARG A 97 -2.31 8.44 21.68
CA ARG A 97 -2.23 7.14 22.36
C ARG A 97 -1.23 7.26 23.52
N PRO A 98 -1.59 6.86 24.74
CA PRO A 98 -0.66 6.84 25.85
C PRO A 98 0.55 5.98 25.47
N VAL A 99 1.75 6.55 25.53
CA VAL A 99 2.96 5.77 25.37
C VAL A 99 3.11 4.96 26.64
N ASP A 100 2.82 3.65 26.58
CA ASP A 100 3.14 2.73 27.68
C ASP A 100 4.66 2.75 27.87
N ARG A 101 5.12 3.62 28.77
CA ARG A 101 6.51 3.64 29.24
C ARG A 101 6.70 2.38 30.07
N LYS A 102 7.30 1.36 29.45
CA LYS A 102 7.92 0.24 30.18
C LYS A 102 9.24 0.68 30.79
#